data_AF-A0AAD6ZBS6-F1
#
_entry.id   AF-A0AAD6ZBS6-F1
#
_cell.length_a   1.000
_cell.length_b   1.000
_cell.length_c   1.000
_cell.angle_alpha   90.00
_cell.angle_beta   90.00
_cell.angle_gamma   90.00
#
_symmetry.space_group_name_H-M   'P 1'
#
loop_
_entity.id
_entity.type
_entity.pdbx_description
1 polymer ?
#
loop_
_entity_poly.entity_id
_entity_poly.type
_entity_poly.pdbx_seq_one_letter_code
_entity_poly.pdbx_strand_id
1 'polypeptide(L)'
;MASSLRLPAPLAALLLLVLCTLVPPIHAIKFSLQTFRFPPSKCIWNTAHDGALVIVTANVGPGDNQRVDIEIIDSSPEKRVYLSKRDIKGETRLAVTTHADGEVGVCFKNYLHKDISSEKATKMSRIIDLDVDIGAEAVDYNAIANQESLSGLETEMRKLEGLVKEIVDEMGYLKKREERFADTNVSTQQRVQNFAWFTILSLAALGVWQIFHLRSFFRRKYLID
;
A
#
# COMPACT_ATOMS: atom_id res chain seq x y z
N MET A 1 -20.18 -21.83 53.54
CA MET A 1 -18.78 -22.21 53.27
C MET A 1 -18.50 -21.94 51.79
N ALA A 2 -17.97 -20.76 51.45
CA ALA A 2 -17.49 -20.48 50.10
C ALA A 2 -16.03 -20.92 50.02
N SER A 3 -15.78 -22.06 49.38
CA SER A 3 -14.43 -22.57 49.19
C SER A 3 -13.71 -21.66 48.20
N SER A 4 -12.76 -20.87 48.69
CA SER A 4 -11.91 -20.02 47.86
C SER A 4 -10.97 -20.93 47.06
N LEU A 5 -11.35 -21.21 45.81
CA LEU A 5 -10.56 -22.00 44.88
C LEU A 5 -9.28 -21.21 44.54
N ARG A 6 -8.21 -21.41 45.33
CA ARG A 6 -6.90 -20.80 45.07
C ARG A 6 -6.30 -21.48 43.84
N LEU A 7 -6.30 -20.77 42.71
CA LEU A 7 -5.64 -21.22 41.49
C LEU A 7 -4.14 -21.43 41.77
N PRO A 8 -3.52 -22.52 41.29
CA PRO A 8 -2.07 -22.72 41.43
C PRO A 8 -1.32 -21.57 40.75
N ALA A 9 -0.32 -21.01 41.45
CA ALA A 9 0.53 -19.94 40.93
C ALA A 9 1.05 -20.14 39.48
N PRO A 10 1.46 -21.34 39.02
CA PRO A 10 1.92 -21.51 37.64
C PRO A 10 0.79 -21.43 36.61
N LEU A 11 -0.43 -21.84 36.96
CA LEU A 11 -1.60 -21.75 36.08
C LEU A 11 -2.07 -20.30 35.94
N ALA A 12 -2.02 -19.52 37.02
CA ALA A 12 -2.29 -18.09 36.97
C ALA A 12 -1.26 -17.35 36.10
N ALA A 13 0.03 -17.72 36.19
CA ALA A 13 1.09 -17.14 35.35
C ALA A 13 0.91 -17.48 33.86
N LEU A 14 0.55 -18.72 33.54
CA LEU A 14 0.28 -19.15 32.16
C LEU A 14 -0.92 -18.39 31.57
N LEU A 15 -1.99 -18.23 32.35
CA LEU A 15 -3.20 -17.52 31.93
C LEU A 15 -2.93 -16.03 31.65
N LEU A 16 -2.09 -15.39 32.48
CA LEU A 16 -1.64 -14.00 32.30
C LEU A 16 -0.78 -13.83 31.05
N LEU A 17 0.10 -14.80 30.76
CA LEU A 17 0.92 -14.82 29.55
C LEU A 17 0.07 -14.95 28.29
N VAL A 18 -0.93 -15.84 28.31
CA VAL A 18 -1.89 -15.99 27.21
C VAL A 18 -2.71 -14.70 27.03
N LEU A 19 -3.17 -14.07 28.12
CA LEU A 19 -3.93 -12.82 28.04
C LEU A 19 -3.10 -11.67 27.43
N CYS A 20 -1.81 -11.58 27.75
CA CYS A 20 -0.91 -10.60 27.14
C CYS A 20 -0.70 -10.81 25.63
N THR A 21 -0.79 -12.04 25.12
CA THR A 21 -0.66 -12.31 23.68
C THR A 21 -1.92 -12.00 22.87
N LEU A 22 -3.07 -11.76 23.52
CA LEU A 22 -4.32 -11.42 22.83
C LEU A 22 -4.50 -9.92 22.56
N VAL A 23 -3.60 -9.05 23.01
CA VAL A 23 -3.73 -7.61 22.78
C VAL A 23 -3.15 -7.26 21.41
N PRO A 24 -3.96 -6.82 20.43
CA PRO A 24 -3.42 -6.40 19.14
C PRO A 24 -2.58 -5.13 19.31
N PRO A 25 -1.50 -4.96 18.52
CA PRO A 25 -0.75 -3.71 18.51
C PRO A 25 -1.59 -2.58 17.93
N ILE A 26 -1.77 -1.51 18.71
CA ILE A 26 -2.34 -0.25 18.23
C ILE A 26 -1.25 0.46 17.44
N HIS A 27 -1.54 0.79 16.18
CA HIS A 27 -0.63 1.55 15.33
C HIS A 27 -0.98 3.04 15.48
N ALA A 28 -0.02 3.82 15.98
CA ALA A 28 -0.14 5.28 16.07
C ALA A 28 1.19 5.90 15.63
N ILE A 29 1.14 6.91 14.76
CA ILE A 29 2.35 7.53 14.21
C ILE A 29 2.67 8.78 15.01
N LYS A 30 3.61 8.64 15.94
CA LYS A 30 4.10 9.75 16.77
C LYS A 30 5.60 9.91 16.63
N PHE A 31 6.05 11.09 16.21
CA PHE A 31 7.47 11.35 16.00
C PHE A 31 7.89 12.75 16.44
N SER A 32 9.19 12.91 16.73
CA SER A 32 9.80 14.20 17.04
C SER A 32 10.44 14.81 15.80
N LEU A 33 10.04 16.03 15.47
CA LEU A 33 10.54 16.80 14.35
C LEU A 33 11.50 17.88 14.86
N GLN A 34 12.79 17.69 14.59
CA GLN A 34 13.85 18.65 14.94
C GLN A 34 13.68 19.96 14.16
N THR A 35 14.05 21.08 14.79
CA THR A 35 13.93 22.41 14.17
C THR A 35 15.24 22.85 13.50
N PHE A 36 15.13 23.52 12.35
CA PHE A 36 16.27 24.09 11.63
C PHE A 36 15.87 25.42 10.99
N ARG A 37 16.85 26.27 10.65
CA ARG A 37 16.60 27.49 9.85
C ARG A 37 16.20 27.15 8.40
N PHE A 38 16.76 26.05 7.86
CA PHE A 38 16.41 25.46 6.58
C PHE A 38 16.11 23.97 6.80
N PRO A 39 14.89 23.64 7.25
CA PRO A 39 14.54 22.28 7.62
C PRO A 39 14.39 21.37 6.40
N PRO A 40 14.91 20.14 6.45
CA PRO A 40 14.52 19.11 5.50
C PRO A 40 13.06 18.72 5.73
N SER A 41 12.36 18.35 4.65
CA SER A 41 11.01 17.80 4.75
C SER A 41 11.06 16.36 5.27
N LYS A 42 10.28 16.07 6.31
CA LYS A 42 10.00 14.71 6.77
C LYS A 42 8.64 14.30 6.24
N CYS A 43 8.60 13.31 5.35
CA CYS A 43 7.37 12.87 4.69
C CYS A 43 7.03 11.44 5.09
N ILE A 44 5.74 11.20 5.34
CA ILE A 44 5.16 9.87 5.50
C ILE A 44 4.35 9.58 4.25
N TRP A 45 4.59 8.43 3.62
CA TRP A 45 3.99 8.04 2.35
C TRP A 45 3.00 6.91 2.57
N ASN A 46 1.81 7.04 2.00
CA ASN A 46 0.76 6.05 2.04
C ASN A 46 0.22 5.84 0.63
N THR A 47 -0.07 4.59 0.28
CA THR A 47 -0.68 4.24 -1.01
C THR A 47 -2.13 4.73 -1.06
N ALA A 48 -2.51 5.36 -2.17
CA ALA A 48 -3.87 5.81 -2.41
C ALA A 48 -4.25 5.57 -3.88
N HIS A 49 -5.53 5.23 -4.09
CA HIS A 49 -6.10 5.04 -5.42
C HIS A 49 -6.54 6.37 -6.04
N ASP A 50 -6.75 6.40 -7.35
CA ASP A 50 -7.34 7.55 -8.04
C ASP A 50 -8.73 7.89 -7.49
N GLY A 51 -8.98 9.17 -7.23
CA GLY A 51 -10.25 9.65 -6.66
C GLY A 51 -10.51 9.30 -5.19
N ALA A 52 -9.54 8.71 -4.48
CA ALA A 52 -9.67 8.41 -3.06
C ALA A 52 -9.67 9.70 -2.21
N LEU A 53 -10.54 9.73 -1.19
CA LEU A 53 -10.54 10.79 -0.17
C LEU A 53 -9.46 10.49 0.86
N VAL A 54 -8.59 11.45 1.13
CA VAL A 54 -7.53 11.37 2.15
C VAL A 54 -7.79 12.43 3.20
N ILE A 55 -7.96 12.01 4.46
CA ILE A 55 -8.05 12.89 5.60
C ILE A 55 -6.77 12.76 6.43
N VAL A 56 -6.13 13.91 6.65
CA VAL A 56 -4.92 14.01 7.45
C VAL A 56 -5.24 14.77 8.72
N THR A 57 -5.09 14.11 9.86
CA THR A 57 -5.20 14.72 11.18
C THR A 57 -3.83 14.83 11.80
N ALA A 58 -3.32 16.05 11.91
CA ALA A 58 -2.02 16.33 12.52
C ALA A 58 -2.22 17.07 13.84
N ASN A 59 -1.77 16.49 14.94
CA ASN A 59 -1.72 17.15 16.24
C ASN A 59 -0.28 17.56 16.55
N VAL A 60 -0.04 18.87 16.55
CA VAL A 60 1.28 19.44 16.79
C VAL A 60 1.39 19.95 18.22
N GLY A 61 2.29 19.35 18.98
CA GLY A 61 2.57 19.72 20.37
C GLY A 61 3.07 21.17 20.50
N PRO A 62 2.99 21.74 21.72
CA PRO A 62 3.47 23.10 21.97
C PRO A 62 4.97 23.20 21.71
N GLY A 63 5.42 24.34 21.18
CA GLY A 63 6.83 24.63 20.99
C GLY A 63 7.01 26.08 20.60
N ASP A 64 7.67 26.84 21.48
CA ASP A 64 7.88 28.27 21.29
C ASP A 64 8.96 28.52 20.23
N ASN A 65 8.79 29.62 19.49
CA ASN A 65 9.73 30.08 18.45
C ASN A 65 10.01 29.05 17.35
N GLN A 66 9.08 28.11 17.15
CA GLN A 66 9.10 27.11 16.10
C GLN A 66 7.82 27.20 15.28
N ARG A 67 7.96 27.06 13.97
CA ARG A 67 6.84 27.09 13.02
C ARG A 67 6.86 25.80 12.21
N VAL A 68 5.80 24.99 12.37
CA VAL A 68 5.63 23.76 11.61
C VAL A 68 4.70 24.01 10.43
N ASP A 69 5.17 23.66 9.24
CA ASP A 69 4.38 23.68 8.01
C ASP A 69 4.10 22.24 7.58
N ILE A 70 2.91 22.03 7.00
CA ILE A 70 2.45 20.75 6.45
C ILE A 70 2.13 20.91 4.96
N GLU A 71 2.58 19.95 4.16
CA GLU A 71 2.37 19.89 2.72
C GLU A 71 1.94 18.47 2.35
N ILE A 72 0.83 18.33 1.63
CA ILE A 72 0.37 17.06 1.08
C ILE A 72 0.73 17.04 -0.40
N ILE A 73 1.52 16.05 -0.80
CA ILE A 73 2.08 15.94 -2.13
C ILE A 73 1.84 14.56 -2.73
N ASP A 74 1.97 14.46 -4.04
CA ASP A 74 1.93 13.20 -4.78
C ASP A 74 3.35 12.68 -5.11
N SER A 75 3.47 11.37 -5.23
CA SER A 75 4.62 10.64 -5.80
C SER A 75 4.78 10.79 -7.32
N SER A 76 3.77 11.33 -8.01
CA SER A 76 3.81 11.58 -9.45
C SER A 76 5.05 12.38 -9.89
N PRO A 77 5.57 12.21 -11.12
CA PRO A 77 6.80 12.86 -11.58
C PRO A 77 6.76 14.39 -11.54
N GLU A 78 5.56 14.97 -11.60
CA GLU A 78 5.34 16.42 -11.46
C GLU A 78 5.32 16.89 -9.99
N LYS A 79 5.26 15.98 -9.01
CA LYS A 79 5.15 16.24 -7.56
C LYS A 79 4.12 17.32 -7.24
N ARG A 80 2.87 17.08 -7.66
CA ARG A 80 1.79 18.03 -7.42
C ARG A 80 1.55 18.17 -5.92
N VAL A 81 1.42 19.43 -5.46
CA VAL A 81 1.03 19.75 -4.09
C VAL A 81 -0.48 19.88 -4.05
N TYR A 82 -1.16 19.00 -3.32
CA TYR A 82 -2.61 19.05 -3.14
C TYR A 82 -3.01 20.17 -2.19
N LEU A 83 -2.30 20.27 -1.07
CA LEU A 83 -2.60 21.24 -0.03
C LEU A 83 -1.32 21.62 0.71
N SER A 84 -1.15 22.92 0.98
CA SER A 84 -0.09 23.42 1.86
C SER A 84 -0.69 24.33 2.91
N LYS A 85 -0.41 24.03 4.19
CA LYS A 85 -0.82 24.86 5.32
C LYS A 85 0.39 25.19 6.17
N ARG A 86 0.45 26.46 6.55
CA ARG A 86 1.59 27.04 7.28
C ARG A 86 1.24 27.26 8.74
N ASP A 87 2.24 27.16 9.61
CA ASP A 87 2.13 27.42 11.04
C ASP A 87 0.98 26.65 11.74
N ILE A 88 0.95 25.34 11.56
CA ILE A 88 -0.04 24.48 12.23
C ILE A 88 0.24 24.37 13.73
N LYS A 89 -0.84 24.46 14.54
CA LYS A 89 -0.82 24.44 16.01
C LYS A 89 -1.99 23.60 16.51
N GLY A 90 -1.72 22.74 17.49
CA GLY A 90 -2.74 21.82 18.02
C GLY A 90 -3.23 20.82 16.96
N GLU A 91 -4.48 20.38 17.10
CA GLU A 91 -5.13 19.48 16.15
C GLU A 91 -5.55 20.25 14.89
N THR A 92 -5.08 19.80 13.73
CA THR A 92 -5.46 20.32 12.42
C THR A 92 -5.87 19.16 11.53
N ARG A 93 -7.10 19.22 11.01
CA ARG A 93 -7.64 18.25 10.04
C ARG A 93 -7.64 18.86 8.65
N LEU A 94 -7.19 18.08 7.67
CA LEU A 94 -7.08 18.48 6.26
C LEU A 94 -7.68 17.37 5.41
N ALA A 95 -8.47 17.73 4.39
CA ALA A 95 -9.07 16.78 3.47
C ALA A 95 -8.64 17.10 2.04
N VAL A 96 -8.21 16.09 1.31
CA VAL A 96 -7.84 16.19 -0.11
C VAL A 96 -8.33 14.97 -0.87
N THR A 97 -8.51 15.10 -2.18
CA THR A 97 -8.86 13.98 -3.06
C THR A 97 -7.70 13.75 -4.03
N THR A 98 -7.29 12.51 -4.20
CA THR A 98 -6.23 12.11 -5.13
C THR A 98 -6.71 12.21 -6.58
N HIS A 99 -5.78 12.48 -7.50
CA HIS A 99 -6.05 12.61 -8.94
C HIS A 99 -5.38 11.54 -9.80
N ALA A 100 -4.62 10.63 -9.18
CA ALA A 100 -3.96 9.53 -9.86
C ALA A 100 -3.72 8.40 -8.85
N ASP A 101 -3.61 7.17 -9.35
CA ASP A 101 -3.13 6.02 -8.58
C ASP A 101 -1.65 6.24 -8.23
N GLY A 102 -1.32 6.20 -6.94
CA GLY A 102 0.05 6.42 -6.48
C GLY A 102 0.20 6.53 -4.97
N GLU A 103 1.35 6.99 -4.53
CA GLU A 103 1.58 7.29 -3.11
C GLU A 103 1.34 8.78 -2.83
N VAL A 104 0.63 9.06 -1.75
CA VAL A 104 0.43 10.40 -1.20
C VAL A 104 1.36 10.59 -0.02
N GLY A 105 2.12 11.68 -0.06
CA GLY A 105 3.11 12.05 0.94
C GLY A 105 2.60 13.19 1.81
N VAL A 106 2.53 12.98 3.12
CA VAL A 106 2.31 14.05 4.12
C VAL A 106 3.65 14.51 4.66
N CYS A 107 4.07 15.70 4.24
CA CYS A 107 5.38 16.27 4.55
C CYS A 107 5.30 17.38 5.60
N PHE A 108 6.20 17.33 6.58
CA PHE A 108 6.35 18.34 7.62
C PHE A 108 7.71 19.04 7.54
N LYS A 109 7.72 20.34 7.79
CA LYS A 109 8.92 21.18 7.89
C LYS A 109 8.86 22.02 9.17
N ASN A 110 9.87 21.94 10.02
CA ASN A 110 9.95 22.70 11.27
C ASN A 110 10.98 23.83 11.17
N TYR A 111 10.49 25.05 10.97
CA TYR A 111 11.30 26.27 10.86
C TYR A 111 11.57 26.89 12.23
N LEU A 112 12.84 27.18 12.51
CA LEU A 112 13.26 27.95 13.68
C LEU A 112 13.11 29.46 13.43
N HIS A 113 12.62 30.19 14.43
CA HIS A 113 12.55 31.65 14.36
C HIS A 113 13.93 32.32 14.23
N LYS A 114 14.00 33.46 13.54
CA LYS A 114 15.28 34.11 13.18
C LYS A 114 16.07 34.60 14.40
N ASP A 115 15.40 34.89 15.50
CA ASP A 115 15.99 35.50 16.70
C ASP A 115 16.72 34.50 17.61
N ILE A 116 16.65 33.20 17.31
CA ILE A 116 17.31 32.15 18.09
C ILE A 116 18.58 31.67 17.39
N SER A 117 19.67 31.55 18.15
CA SER A 117 20.94 30.98 17.66
C SER A 117 20.76 29.53 17.21
N SER A 118 21.36 29.19 16.06
CA SER A 118 21.35 27.85 15.48
C SER A 118 21.89 26.76 16.41
N GLU A 119 22.74 27.10 17.38
CA GLU A 119 23.26 26.14 18.36
C GLU A 119 22.19 25.62 19.33
N LYS A 120 21.13 26.41 19.59
CA LYS A 120 19.96 25.96 20.37
C LYS A 120 19.00 25.12 19.53
N ALA A 121 19.07 25.19 18.20
CA ALA A 121 18.18 24.47 17.28
C ALA A 121 18.25 22.96 17.48
N THR A 122 19.47 22.41 17.65
CA THR A 122 19.70 20.97 17.82
C THR A 122 19.07 20.39 19.09
N LYS A 123 18.68 21.24 20.04
CA LYS A 123 18.01 20.85 21.29
C LYS A 123 16.49 21.04 21.24
N MET A 124 15.97 21.63 20.17
CA MET A 124 14.57 22.01 20.02
C MET A 124 13.89 21.10 19.00
N SER A 125 12.88 20.37 19.45
CA SER A 125 12.04 19.54 18.58
C SER A 125 10.57 19.75 18.93
N ARG A 126 9.69 19.46 17.96
CA ARG A 126 8.25 19.36 18.19
C ARG A 126 7.79 17.93 18.03
N ILE A 127 6.92 17.50 18.92
CA ILE A 127 6.25 16.20 18.80
C ILE A 127 5.03 16.37 17.91
N ILE A 128 4.89 15.50 16.92
CA ILE A 128 3.77 15.45 15.99
C ILE A 128 3.11 14.09 16.14
N ASP A 129 1.81 14.11 16.39
CA ASP A 129 0.90 12.97 16.26
C ASP A 129 0.26 13.07 14.88
N LEU A 130 0.40 12.04 14.06
CA LEU A 130 -0.13 12.01 12.70
C LEU A 130 -1.08 10.82 12.56
N ASP A 131 -2.26 11.12 12.03
CA ASP A 131 -3.24 10.13 11.62
C ASP A 131 -3.63 10.40 10.16
N VAL A 132 -3.69 9.35 9.36
CA VAL A 132 -3.94 9.44 7.92
C VAL A 132 -4.97 8.39 7.54
N ASP A 133 -6.19 8.85 7.30
CA ASP A 133 -7.31 8.02 6.87
C ASP A 133 -7.46 8.13 5.35
N ILE A 134 -7.63 6.98 4.66
CA ILE A 134 -7.73 6.91 3.20
C ILE A 134 -8.98 6.13 2.80
N GLY A 135 -9.69 6.61 1.79
CA GLY A 135 -10.81 5.91 1.17
C GLY A 135 -12.00 5.78 2.14
N ALA A 136 -12.46 4.55 2.35
CA ALA A 136 -13.64 4.27 3.17
C ALA A 136 -13.44 4.62 4.66
N GLU A 137 -12.20 4.61 5.15
CA GLU A 137 -11.85 5.02 6.52
C GLU A 137 -11.92 6.54 6.72
N ALA A 138 -11.67 7.30 5.65
CA ALA A 138 -11.72 8.76 5.66
C ALA A 138 -13.16 9.32 5.72
N VAL A 139 -14.19 8.50 5.52
CA VAL A 139 -15.58 8.99 5.50
C VAL A 139 -16.14 9.01 6.92
N ASP A 140 -16.49 10.19 7.44
CA ASP A 140 -17.19 10.33 8.72
C ASP A 140 -18.69 10.01 8.54
N TYR A 141 -19.02 8.72 8.62
CA TYR A 141 -20.40 8.23 8.53
C TYR A 141 -21.28 8.79 9.65
N ASN A 142 -20.72 9.18 10.80
CA ASN A 142 -21.49 9.75 11.92
C ASN A 142 -21.95 11.17 11.59
N ALA A 143 -21.12 11.98 10.94
CA ALA A 143 -21.50 13.31 10.48
C ALA A 143 -22.62 13.24 9.43
N ILE A 144 -22.55 12.29 8.49
CA ILE A 144 -23.60 12.06 7.47
C ILE A 144 -24.90 11.59 8.14
N ALA A 145 -24.84 10.64 9.07
CA ALA A 145 -26.02 10.12 9.77
C ALA A 145 -26.78 11.22 10.53
N ASN A 146 -26.05 12.14 11.17
CA ASN A 146 -26.66 13.25 11.90
C ASN A 146 -27.23 14.33 10.97
N GLN A 147 -26.61 14.54 9.80
CA GLN A 147 -27.07 15.52 8.79
C GLN A 147 -28.31 15.02 8.03
N GLU A 148 -28.34 13.73 7.67
CA GLU A 148 -29.44 13.09 6.94
C GLU A 148 -30.52 12.51 7.89
N SER A 149 -30.34 12.61 9.21
CA SER A 149 -31.24 12.05 10.25
C SER A 149 -31.53 10.56 10.06
N LEU A 150 -30.52 9.79 9.68
CA LEU A 150 -30.65 8.37 9.37
C LEU A 150 -30.70 7.55 10.67
N SER A 151 -31.55 6.52 10.68
CA SER A 151 -31.54 5.50 11.73
C SER A 151 -30.15 4.85 11.78
N GLY A 152 -29.62 4.56 12.97
CA GLY A 152 -28.28 3.96 13.13
C GLY A 152 -28.06 2.67 12.31
N LEU A 153 -29.14 1.96 11.94
CA LEU A 153 -29.07 0.79 11.07
C LEU A 153 -28.75 1.14 9.59
N GLU A 154 -29.25 2.28 9.11
CA GLU A 154 -29.03 2.73 7.73
C GLU A 154 -27.60 3.25 7.53
N THR A 155 -27.01 3.86 8.56
CA THR A 155 -25.60 4.27 8.57
C THR A 155 -24.65 3.07 8.43
N GLU A 156 -24.91 1.99 9.15
CA GLU A 156 -24.11 0.77 9.04
C GLU A 156 -24.28 0.10 7.67
N MET A 157 -25.47 0.16 7.06
CA MET A 157 -25.69 -0.35 5.71
C MET A 157 -24.90 0.46 4.65
N ARG A 158 -24.86 1.79 4.75
CA ARG A 158 -24.05 2.66 3.87
C ARG A 158 -22.56 2.38 4.01
N LYS A 159 -22.09 2.13 5.23
CA LYS A 159 -20.70 1.75 5.50
C LYS A 159 -20.36 0.42 4.83
N LEU A 160 -21.24 -0.59 4.97
CA LEU A 160 -21.07 -1.88 4.29
C LEU A 160 -21.08 -1.74 2.76
N GLU A 161 -21.97 -0.90 2.22
CA GLU A 161 -22.03 -0.62 0.78
C GLU A 161 -20.70 -0.04 0.25
N GLY A 162 -20.11 0.92 0.98
CA GLY A 162 -18.80 1.48 0.67
C GLY A 162 -17.70 0.42 0.63
N LEU A 163 -17.64 -0.44 1.66
CA LEU A 163 -16.68 -1.54 1.72
C LEU A 163 -16.89 -2.57 0.59
N VAL A 164 -18.13 -2.92 0.27
CA VAL A 164 -18.44 -3.86 -0.83
C VAL A 164 -18.04 -3.26 -2.17
N LYS A 165 -18.25 -1.96 -2.38
CA LYS A 165 -17.85 -1.28 -3.60
C LYS A 165 -16.34 -1.33 -3.81
N GLU A 166 -15.57 -1.07 -2.76
CA GLU A 166 -14.11 -1.16 -2.77
C GLU A 166 -13.64 -2.59 -3.14
N ILE A 167 -14.26 -3.62 -2.54
CA ILE A 167 -13.95 -5.03 -2.87
C ILE A 167 -14.27 -5.35 -4.33
N VAL A 168 -15.41 -4.86 -4.85
CA VAL A 168 -15.80 -5.10 -6.25
C VAL A 168 -14.81 -4.47 -7.22
N ASP A 169 -14.33 -3.26 -6.91
CA ASP A 169 -13.33 -2.57 -7.72
C ASP A 169 -12.00 -3.34 -7.70
N GLU A 170 -11.56 -3.85 -6.54
CA GLU A 170 -10.36 -4.69 -6.43
C GLU A 170 -10.50 -6.03 -7.18
N MET A 171 -11.65 -6.69 -7.10
CA MET A 171 -11.95 -7.90 -7.88
C MET A 171 -11.91 -7.63 -9.38
N GLY A 172 -12.38 -6.45 -9.82
CA GLY A 172 -12.26 -6.00 -11.20
C GLY A 172 -10.81 -5.91 -11.67
N TYR A 173 -9.92 -5.35 -10.82
CA TYR A 173 -8.49 -5.31 -11.08
C TYR A 173 -7.87 -6.71 -11.17
N LEU A 174 -8.18 -7.60 -10.21
CA LEU A 174 -7.65 -8.97 -10.20
C LEU A 174 -8.08 -9.76 -11.43
N LYS A 175 -9.34 -9.65 -11.85
CA LYS A 175 -9.86 -10.29 -13.06
C LYS A 175 -9.12 -9.83 -14.32
N LYS A 176 -8.89 -8.53 -14.47
CA LYS A 176 -8.14 -7.98 -15.62
C LYS A 176 -6.70 -8.48 -15.66
N ARG A 177 -6.10 -8.70 -14.50
CA ARG A 177 -4.75 -9.29 -14.39
C ARG A 177 -4.76 -10.78 -14.76
N GLU A 178 -5.76 -11.54 -14.31
CA GLU A 178 -5.96 -12.94 -14.69
C GLU A 178 -6.11 -13.08 -16.21
N GLU A 179 -6.98 -12.28 -16.84
CA GLU A 179 -7.19 -12.29 -18.29
C GLU A 179 -5.88 -12.11 -19.06
N ARG A 180 -5.02 -11.17 -18.61
CA ARG A 180 -3.69 -10.95 -19.20
C ARG A 180 -2.76 -12.16 -19.03
N PHE A 181 -2.76 -12.79 -17.85
CA PHE A 181 -1.94 -13.98 -17.62
C PHE A 181 -2.43 -15.18 -18.44
N ALA A 182 -3.75 -15.35 -18.55
CA ALA A 182 -4.36 -16.39 -19.35
C ALA A 182 -3.98 -16.23 -20.84
N ASP A 183 -4.08 -15.02 -21.39
CA ASP A 183 -3.71 -14.74 -22.78
C ASP A 183 -2.21 -14.98 -23.06
N THR A 184 -1.35 -14.58 -22.13
CA THR A 184 0.10 -14.85 -22.21
C THR A 184 0.40 -16.35 -22.19
N ASN A 185 -0.32 -17.10 -21.37
CA ASN A 185 -0.17 -18.56 -21.27
C ASN A 185 -0.62 -19.25 -22.57
N VAL A 186 -1.77 -18.87 -23.12
CA VAL A 186 -2.30 -19.44 -24.38
C VAL A 186 -1.36 -19.15 -25.55
N SER A 187 -0.92 -17.91 -25.70
CA SER A 187 -0.01 -17.52 -26.79
C SER A 187 1.36 -18.18 -26.68
N THR A 188 1.90 -18.35 -25.46
CA THR A 188 3.16 -19.06 -25.22
C THR A 188 3.03 -20.54 -25.56
N GLN A 189 1.95 -21.18 -25.09
CA GLN A 189 1.67 -22.58 -25.38
C GLN A 189 1.58 -22.83 -26.90
N GLN A 190 0.91 -21.94 -27.64
CA GLN A 190 0.77 -22.06 -29.09
C GLN A 190 2.12 -21.93 -29.81
N ARG A 191 2.98 -20.99 -29.38
CA ARG A 191 4.33 -20.82 -29.95
C ARG A 191 5.20 -22.06 -29.73
N VAL A 192 5.18 -22.62 -28.52
CA VAL A 192 5.91 -23.84 -28.18
C VAL A 192 5.41 -25.03 -29.01
N GLN A 193 4.09 -25.17 -29.14
CA GLN A 193 3.49 -26.24 -29.95
C GLN A 193 3.88 -26.13 -31.43
N ASN A 194 3.92 -24.92 -32.00
CA ASN A 194 4.36 -24.70 -33.38
C ASN A 194 5.82 -25.11 -33.58
N PHE A 195 6.72 -24.76 -32.65
CA PHE A 195 8.12 -25.17 -32.71
C PHE A 195 8.29 -26.70 -32.57
N ALA A 196 7.48 -27.34 -31.73
CA ALA A 196 7.48 -28.80 -31.59
C ALA A 196 7.08 -29.49 -32.90
N TRP A 197 6.01 -29.03 -33.56
CA TRP A 197 5.61 -29.56 -34.86
C TRP A 197 6.69 -29.38 -35.94
N PHE A 198 7.31 -28.19 -36.01
CA PHE A 198 8.42 -27.95 -36.91
C PHE A 198 9.60 -28.91 -36.68
N THR A 199 9.95 -29.14 -35.42
CA THR A 199 11.05 -30.04 -35.05
C THR A 199 10.75 -31.49 -35.42
N ILE A 200 9.54 -31.97 -35.15
CA ILE A 200 9.10 -33.33 -35.53
C ILE A 200 9.17 -33.52 -37.05
N LEU A 201 8.67 -32.55 -37.83
CA LEU A 201 8.71 -32.60 -39.29
C LEU A 201 10.15 -32.58 -39.83
N SER A 202 11.01 -31.75 -39.26
CA SER A 202 12.43 -31.68 -39.62
C SER A 202 13.16 -33.00 -39.38
N LEU A 203 12.97 -33.61 -38.20
CA LEU A 203 13.56 -34.91 -37.87
C LEU A 203 13.05 -36.02 -38.79
N ALA A 204 11.76 -36.05 -39.10
CA ALA A 204 11.19 -37.02 -40.04
C ALA A 204 11.78 -36.86 -41.45
N ALA A 205 11.91 -35.62 -41.95
CA ALA A 205 12.51 -35.33 -43.25
C ALA A 205 13.98 -35.77 -43.31
N LEU A 206 14.77 -35.47 -42.27
CA LEU A 206 16.16 -35.92 -42.16
C LEU A 206 16.26 -37.45 -42.09
N GLY A 207 15.37 -38.12 -41.35
CA GLY A 207 15.35 -39.58 -41.28
C GLY A 207 15.05 -40.24 -42.63
N VAL A 208 14.06 -39.73 -43.37
CA VAL A 208 13.75 -40.21 -44.73
C VAL A 208 14.94 -39.98 -45.67
N TRP A 209 15.54 -38.78 -45.62
CA TRP A 209 16.74 -38.46 -46.40
C TRP A 209 17.90 -39.41 -46.10
N GLN A 210 18.17 -39.70 -44.82
CA GLN A 210 19.21 -40.63 -44.39
C GLN A 210 19.01 -42.03 -44.99
N ILE A 211 17.77 -42.55 -45.00
CA ILE A 211 17.44 -43.85 -45.59
C ILE A 211 17.70 -43.84 -47.11
N PHE A 212 17.26 -42.81 -47.82
CA PHE A 212 17.51 -42.68 -49.27
C PHE A 212 19.00 -42.59 -49.58
N HIS A 213 19.75 -41.82 -48.81
CA HIS A 213 21.20 -41.67 -48.98
C HIS A 213 21.92 -43.01 -48.77
N LEU A 214 21.63 -43.73 -47.68
CA LEU A 214 22.20 -45.05 -47.41
C LEU A 214 21.85 -46.05 -48.51
N ARG A 215 20.60 -46.06 -48.99
CA ARG A 215 20.18 -46.94 -50.08
C ARG A 215 20.91 -46.63 -51.39
N SER A 216 21.06 -45.36 -51.74
CA SER A 216 21.84 -44.92 -52.92
C SER A 216 23.32 -45.28 -52.80
N PHE A 217 23.89 -45.17 -51.60
CA PHE A 217 25.27 -45.56 -51.33
C PHE A 217 25.49 -47.07 -51.51
N PHE A 218 24.61 -47.92 -50.97
CA PHE A 218 24.72 -49.38 -51.10
C PHE A 218 24.52 -49.88 -52.54
N ARG A 219 23.57 -49.31 -53.30
CA ARG A 219 23.42 -49.65 -54.73
C ARG A 219 24.68 -49.33 -55.54
N ARG A 220 25.30 -48.16 -55.31
CA ARG A 220 26.54 -47.76 -56.01
C ARG A 220 27.73 -48.67 -55.73
N LYS A 221 27.73 -49.36 -54.58
CA LYS A 221 28.78 -50.30 -54.18
C LYS A 221 28.46 -51.76 -54.51
N TYR A 222 27.35 -52.05 -55.20
CA TYR A 222 26.91 -53.41 -55.56
C TYR A 222 26.73 -54.35 -54.35
N LEU A 223 26.34 -53.81 -53.19
CA LEU A 223 26.13 -54.61 -51.97
C LEU A 223 24.69 -55.12 -51.84
N ILE A 224 23.74 -54.51 -52.56
CA ILE A 224 22.30 -54.82 -52.56
C ILE A 224 21.76 -54.42 -53.96
N ASP A 225 20.95 -55.26 -54.61
CA ASP A 225 20.28 -54.94 -55.91
C ASP A 225 19.13 -53.91 -55.77
#